data_AF-A0A7J6HFM2-F1
#
_entry.id   AF-A0A7J6HFM2-F1
#
_cell.length_a   1.000
_cell.length_b   1.000
_cell.length_c   1.000
_cell.angle_alpha   90.00
_cell.angle_beta   90.00
_cell.angle_gamma   90.00
#
_symmetry.space_group_name_H-M   'P 1'
#
loop_
_entity.id
_entity.type
_entity.pdbx_description
1 polymer ?
#
loop_
_entity_poly.entity_id
_entity_poly.type
_entity_poly.pdbx_seq_one_letter_code
_entity_poly.pdbx_strand_id
1 'polypeptide(L)'
;MAEKGKPDEQLFQLLSGLLHQVESLSNQEEVELRSKIEALGLEVTKVPSKSTQHLDELEIAKELDKLSAKLDDVDEMISSAITTDPQVHSLLSGTADVWMPVITASADERRNFTASIEIDSSDDAQLKGSSD
;
A
#
# COMPACT_ATOMS: atom_id res chain seq x y z
N MET A 1 -21.40 15.49 10.54
CA MET A 1 -21.01 14.36 9.69
C MET A 1 -19.49 14.35 9.68
N ALA A 2 -18.88 13.42 10.41
CA ALA A 2 -17.42 13.30 10.43
C ALA A 2 -17.03 12.54 9.15
N GLU A 3 -16.34 13.20 8.23
CA GLU A 3 -15.61 12.48 7.20
C GLU A 3 -14.67 11.50 7.92
N LYS A 4 -14.85 10.20 7.65
CA LYS A 4 -13.86 9.18 7.99
C LYS A 4 -12.65 9.51 7.10
N GLY A 5 -11.78 10.39 7.60
CA GLY A 5 -10.57 10.82 6.91
C GLY A 5 -9.80 9.58 6.42
N LYS A 6 -9.19 9.68 5.24
CA LYS A 6 -8.40 8.58 4.65
C LYS A 6 -7.50 8.00 5.76
N PRO A 7 -7.39 6.67 5.90
CA PRO A 7 -6.61 6.06 6.98
C PRO A 7 -5.17 6.60 7.03
N ASP A 8 -4.61 6.93 5.87
CA ASP A 8 -3.31 7.58 5.73
C ASP A 8 -3.25 8.95 6.44
N GLU A 9 -4.28 9.78 6.30
CA GLU A 9 -4.36 11.09 6.96
C GLU A 9 -4.36 10.96 8.49
N GLN A 10 -5.09 9.98 9.02
CA GLN A 10 -5.13 9.73 10.46
C GLN A 10 -3.76 9.25 10.99
N LEU A 11 -3.07 8.39 10.22
CA LEU A 11 -1.73 7.93 10.55
C LEU A 11 -0.73 9.09 10.56
N PHE A 12 -0.72 9.95 9.54
CA PHE A 12 0.20 11.08 9.47
C PHE A 12 -0.08 12.12 10.56
N GLN A 13 -1.35 12.37 10.91
CA GLN A 13 -1.69 13.22 12.05
C GLN A 13 -1.16 12.66 13.38
N LEU A 14 -1.27 11.34 13.59
CA LEU A 14 -0.72 10.69 14.78
C LEU A 14 0.80 10.81 14.82
N LEU A 15 1.49 10.51 13.71
CA LEU A 15 2.96 10.60 13.62
C LEU A 15 3.45 12.02 13.89
N SER A 16 2.79 13.04 13.32
CA SER A 16 3.08 14.44 13.60
C SER A 16 2.81 14.82 15.07
N GLY A 17 1.76 14.27 15.69
CA GLY A 17 1.46 14.49 17.11
C GLY A 17 2.51 13.87 18.05
N LEU A 18 2.93 12.64 17.76
CA LEU A 18 3.98 11.95 18.51
C LEU A 18 5.32 12.68 18.39
N LEU A 19 5.66 13.16 17.19
CA LEU A 19 6.88 13.93 16.95
C LEU A 19 6.91 15.21 17.79
N HIS A 20 5.82 15.98 17.80
CA HIS A 20 5.71 17.17 18.66
C HIS A 20 5.86 16.83 20.15
N GLN A 21 5.31 15.70 20.60
CA GLN A 21 5.44 15.27 21.99
C GLN A 21 6.90 14.94 22.33
N VAL A 22 7.63 14.25 21.44
CA VAL A 22 9.06 13.96 21.62
C VAL A 22 9.87 15.25 21.68
N GLU A 23 9.65 16.18 20.76
CA GLU A 23 10.36 17.46 20.72
C GLU A 23 10.09 18.32 21.97
N SER A 24 8.85 18.26 22.51
CA SER A 24 8.50 18.93 23.75
C SER A 24 9.17 18.29 24.98
N LEU A 25 9.35 16.97 24.99
CA LEU A 25 9.99 16.25 26.11
C LEU A 25 11.51 16.34 26.07
N SER A 26 12.10 16.34 24.88
CA SER A 26 13.55 16.45 24.67
C SER A 26 14.03 17.90 24.66
N ASN A 27 13.12 18.86 24.42
CA ASN A 27 13.41 20.27 24.19
C ASN A 27 14.41 20.48 23.02
N GLN A 28 14.40 19.55 22.07
CA GLN A 28 15.27 19.50 20.91
C GLN A 28 14.43 19.17 19.66
N GLU A 29 14.68 19.88 18.57
CA GLU A 29 13.99 19.63 17.30
C GLU A 29 14.51 18.34 16.63
N GLU A 30 13.58 17.51 16.15
CA GLU A 30 13.85 16.22 15.50
C GLU A 30 13.72 16.34 13.97
N VAL A 31 14.63 17.12 13.38
CA VAL A 31 14.63 17.47 11.94
C VAL A 31 14.68 16.23 11.03
N GLU A 32 15.42 15.19 11.43
CA GLU A 32 15.52 13.94 10.67
C GLU A 32 14.18 13.17 10.66
N LEU A 33 13.50 13.09 11.81
CA LEU A 33 12.20 12.42 11.90
C LEU A 33 11.11 13.19 11.14
N ARG A 34 11.16 14.53 11.14
CA ARG A 34 10.29 15.36 10.29
C ARG A 34 10.45 14.99 8.82
N SER A 35 11.70 14.95 8.34
CA SER A 35 12.00 14.61 6.95
C SER A 35 11.57 13.18 6.59
N LYS A 36 11.75 12.22 7.50
CA LYS A 36 11.29 10.83 7.30
C LYS A 36 9.77 10.73 7.21
N ILE A 37 9.03 11.45 8.06
CA ILE A 37 7.56 11.47 8.03
C ILE A 37 7.06 12.10 6.72
N GLU A 38 7.67 13.20 6.28
CA GLU A 38 7.34 13.85 5.00
C GLU A 38 7.59 12.93 3.80
N ALA A 39 8.76 12.28 3.75
CA ALA A 39 9.10 11.34 2.68
C ALA A 39 8.11 10.17 2.63
N LEU A 40 7.71 9.64 3.79
CA LEU A 40 6.71 8.58 3.87
C LEU A 40 5.33 9.05 3.38
N GLY A 41 4.93 10.29 3.70
CA GLY A 41 3.69 10.89 3.20
C GLY A 41 3.67 11.03 1.68
N LEU A 42 4.79 11.44 1.09
CA LEU A 42 4.94 11.51 -0.36
C LEU A 42 4.89 10.13 -1.01
N GLU A 43 5.44 9.09 -0.36
CA GLU A 43 5.39 7.73 -0.90
C GLU A 43 3.98 7.13 -0.86
N VAL A 44 3.26 7.28 0.25
CA VAL A 44 1.90 6.72 0.42
C VAL A 44 0.89 7.37 -0.54
N THR A 45 1.12 8.62 -0.92
CA THR A 45 0.24 9.34 -1.85
C THR A 45 0.55 9.06 -3.33
N LYS A 46 1.63 8.33 -3.65
CA LYS A 46 1.93 7.93 -5.03
C LYS A 46 0.91 6.90 -5.50
N VAL A 47 -0.05 7.37 -6.28
CA VAL A 47 -0.87 6.53 -7.13
C VAL A 47 -0.39 6.66 -8.57
N PRO A 48 -0.26 5.56 -9.33
CA PRO A 48 -0.03 5.65 -10.76
C PRO A 48 -1.12 6.52 -11.39
N SER A 49 -0.73 7.59 -12.09
CA SER A 49 -1.65 8.39 -12.87
C SER A 49 -2.43 7.46 -13.80
N LYS A 50 -3.77 7.57 -13.81
CA LYS A 50 -4.57 6.80 -14.76
C LYS A 50 -4.05 7.10 -16.17
N SER A 51 -3.66 6.05 -16.90
CA SER A 51 -3.31 6.19 -18.31
C SER A 51 -4.57 6.61 -19.05
N THR A 52 -4.67 7.89 -19.41
CA THR A 52 -5.72 8.42 -20.29
C THR A 52 -5.34 8.29 -21.76
N GLN A 53 -4.20 7.65 -22.05
CA GLN A 53 -3.64 7.59 -23.39
C GLN A 53 -4.15 6.33 -24.09
N HIS A 54 -4.98 6.54 -25.12
CA HIS A 54 -5.33 5.47 -26.05
C HIS A 54 -4.09 5.19 -26.90
N LEU A 55 -3.37 4.13 -26.55
CA LEU A 55 -2.16 3.71 -27.25
C LEU A 55 -2.55 2.99 -28.56
N ASP A 56 -1.85 3.31 -29.64
CA ASP A 56 -1.93 2.55 -30.88
C ASP A 56 -1.20 1.20 -30.76
N GLU A 57 -1.50 0.22 -31.63
CA GLU A 57 -0.93 -1.14 -31.56
C GLU A 57 0.61 -1.13 -31.50
N LEU A 58 1.25 -0.24 -32.26
CA LEU A 58 2.70 -0.11 -32.30
C LEU A 58 3.28 0.49 -30.99
N GLU A 59 2.53 1.38 -30.34
CA GLU A 59 2.90 1.94 -29.04
C GLU A 59 2.70 0.92 -27.91
N ILE A 60 1.66 0.08 -28.00
CA ILE A 60 1.44 -1.05 -27.11
C ILE A 60 2.62 -2.01 -27.19
N ALA A 61 3.04 -2.40 -28.39
CA ALA A 61 4.20 -3.28 -28.57
C ALA A 61 5.47 -2.68 -27.94
N LYS A 62 5.72 -1.38 -28.15
CA LYS A 62 6.88 -0.70 -27.57
C LYS A 62 6.84 -0.64 -26.04
N GLU A 63 5.68 -0.40 -25.45
CA GLU A 63 5.55 -0.44 -23.98
C GLU A 63 5.64 -1.86 -23.44
N LEU A 64 5.17 -2.88 -24.17
CA LEU A 64 5.38 -4.29 -23.82
C LEU A 64 6.86 -4.67 -23.87
N ASP A 65 7.61 -4.26 -24.90
CA ASP A 65 9.05 -4.50 -24.99
C ASP A 65 9.80 -3.87 -23.79
N LYS A 66 9.43 -2.63 -23.45
CA LYS A 66 10.00 -1.92 -22.30
C LYS A 66 9.61 -2.56 -20.96
N LEU A 67 8.40 -3.09 -20.83
CA LEU A 67 7.97 -3.86 -19.66
C LEU A 67 8.73 -5.18 -19.56
N SER A 68 8.98 -5.85 -20.68
CA SER A 68 9.79 -7.07 -20.73
C SER A 68 11.21 -6.81 -20.23
N ALA A 69 11.88 -5.77 -20.75
CA ALA A 69 13.23 -5.42 -20.29
C ALA A 69 13.29 -5.10 -18.79
N LYS A 70 12.27 -4.41 -18.25
CA LYS A 70 12.18 -4.16 -16.81
C LYS A 70 11.96 -5.42 -16.00
N LEU A 71 11.24 -6.40 -16.54
CA LEU A 71 11.02 -7.68 -15.87
C LEU A 71 12.33 -8.48 -15.81
N ASP A 72 13.13 -8.43 -16.88
CA ASP A 72 14.46 -9.04 -16.92
C ASP A 72 15.39 -8.41 -15.86
N ASP A 73 15.41 -7.07 -15.74
CA ASP A 73 16.19 -6.37 -14.71
C ASP A 73 15.76 -6.77 -13.28
N VAL A 74 14.45 -6.90 -13.04
CA VAL A 74 13.92 -7.32 -11.73
C VAL A 74 14.29 -8.78 -11.43
N ASP A 75 14.25 -9.66 -12.42
CA ASP A 75 14.65 -11.07 -12.27
C ASP A 75 16.14 -11.21 -11.91
N GLU A 76 17.00 -10.40 -12.54
CA GLU A 76 18.43 -10.33 -12.19
C GLU A 76 18.62 -9.84 -10.75
N MET A 77 17.91 -8.77 -10.35
CA MET A 77 17.96 -8.25 -8.98
C MET A 77 17.52 -9.29 -7.95
N ILE A 78 16.43 -10.01 -8.23
CA ILE A 78 15.92 -11.07 -7.35
C ILE A 78 16.93 -12.21 -7.26
N SER A 79 17.47 -12.66 -8.39
CA SER A 79 18.49 -13.72 -8.44
C SER A 79 19.74 -13.36 -7.64
N SER A 80 20.21 -12.11 -7.76
CA SER A 80 21.33 -11.58 -6.99
C SER A 80 21.02 -11.52 -5.48
N ALA A 81 19.82 -11.06 -5.12
CA ALA A 81 19.38 -10.97 -3.73
C ALA A 81 19.24 -12.35 -3.08
N ILE A 82 18.66 -13.34 -3.77
CA ILE A 82 18.53 -14.72 -3.29
C ILE A 82 19.90 -15.39 -3.14
N THR A 83 20.83 -15.12 -4.05
CA THR A 83 22.21 -15.63 -3.96
C THR A 83 22.94 -15.06 -2.74
N THR A 84 22.68 -13.79 -2.43
CA THR A 84 23.32 -13.08 -1.30
C THR A 84 22.70 -13.48 0.04
N ASP A 85 21.37 -13.65 0.10
CA ASP A 85 20.64 -14.05 1.29
C ASP A 85 19.49 -15.02 0.94
N PRO A 86 19.62 -16.31 1.30
CA PRO A 86 18.58 -17.30 1.06
C PRO A 86 17.23 -17.02 1.75
N GLN A 87 17.20 -16.20 2.83
CA GLN A 87 15.95 -15.84 3.50
C GLN A 87 15.07 -14.92 2.65
N VAL A 88 15.67 -14.15 1.73
CA VAL A 88 14.96 -13.27 0.80
C VAL A 88 13.99 -14.06 -0.07
N HIS A 89 14.36 -15.26 -0.52
CA HIS A 89 13.45 -16.11 -1.30
C HIS A 89 12.19 -16.46 -0.51
N SER A 90 12.34 -16.91 0.74
CA SER A 90 11.19 -17.27 1.58
C SER A 90 10.29 -16.06 1.84
N LEU A 91 10.88 -14.88 2.02
CA LEU A 91 10.14 -13.63 2.22
C LEU A 91 9.39 -13.22 0.95
N LEU A 92 10.05 -13.22 -0.21
CA LEU A 92 9.44 -12.88 -1.50
C LEU A 92 8.34 -13.86 -1.89
N SER A 93 8.54 -15.16 -1.63
CA SER A 93 7.50 -16.16 -1.85
C SER A 93 6.29 -15.93 -0.94
N GLY A 94 6.51 -15.62 0.35
CA GLY A 94 5.43 -15.34 1.29
C GLY A 94 4.68 -14.04 0.98
N THR A 95 5.35 -13.01 0.45
CA THR A 95 4.69 -11.79 0.01
C THR A 95 3.97 -11.97 -1.32
N ALA A 96 4.45 -12.86 -2.20
CA ALA A 96 3.77 -13.20 -3.44
C ALA A 96 2.38 -13.80 -3.18
N ASP A 97 2.22 -14.65 -2.16
CA ASP A 97 0.90 -15.20 -1.79
C ASP A 97 -0.12 -14.13 -1.40
N VAL A 98 0.34 -13.01 -0.83
CA VAL A 98 -0.50 -11.87 -0.44
C VAL A 98 -0.83 -10.99 -1.65
N TRP A 99 0.16 -10.70 -2.50
CA TRP A 99 0.02 -9.71 -3.57
C TRP A 99 -0.47 -10.28 -4.89
N MET A 100 -0.20 -11.55 -5.21
CA MET A 100 -0.65 -12.16 -6.47
C MET A 100 -2.17 -12.06 -6.67
N PRO A 101 -3.02 -12.41 -5.68
CA PRO A 101 -4.47 -12.25 -5.83
C PRO A 101 -4.90 -10.80 -6.09
N VAL A 102 -4.20 -9.81 -5.55
CA VAL A 102 -4.51 -8.38 -5.71
C VAL A 102 -4.04 -7.88 -7.08
N ILE A 103 -2.87 -8.32 -7.54
CA ILE A 103 -2.26 -7.90 -8.81
C ILE A 103 -2.99 -8.52 -10.00
N THR A 104 -3.40 -9.79 -9.92
CA THR A 104 -4.09 -10.48 -11.01
C THR A 104 -5.60 -10.31 -10.99
N ALA A 105 -6.16 -9.75 -9.92
CA ALA A 105 -7.59 -9.49 -9.84
C ALA A 105 -8.10 -8.63 -10.99
N SER A 106 -9.21 -9.09 -11.57
CA SER A 106 -10.05 -8.36 -12.50
C SER A 106 -10.63 -7.10 -11.85
N ALA A 107 -11.17 -6.19 -12.68
CA ALA A 107 -11.79 -4.96 -12.18
C ALA A 107 -12.94 -5.23 -11.19
N ASP A 108 -13.70 -6.31 -11.40
CA ASP A 108 -14.82 -6.68 -10.53
C ASP A 108 -14.34 -7.34 -9.21
N GLU A 109 -13.31 -8.17 -9.25
CA GLU A 109 -12.68 -8.71 -8.03
C GLU A 109 -12.07 -7.61 -7.17
N ARG A 110 -11.48 -6.58 -7.79
CA ARG A 110 -10.93 -5.42 -7.07
C ARG A 110 -11.98 -4.61 -6.33
N ARG A 111 -13.21 -4.53 -6.85
CA ARG A 111 -14.33 -3.85 -6.16
C ARG A 111 -14.75 -4.61 -4.90
N ASN A 112 -14.63 -5.93 -4.89
CA ASN A 112 -14.93 -6.73 -3.70
C ASN A 112 -13.86 -6.56 -2.60
N PHE A 113 -12.58 -6.35 -2.93
CA PHE A 113 -11.56 -6.04 -1.92
C PHE A 113 -11.86 -4.74 -1.15
N THR A 114 -12.46 -3.75 -1.80
CA THR A 114 -12.89 -2.51 -1.13
C THR A 114 -14.17 -2.68 -0.32
N ALA A 115 -15.06 -3.60 -0.73
CA ALA A 115 -16.33 -3.85 -0.03
C ALA A 115 -16.15 -4.64 1.28
N SER A 116 -15.19 -5.58 1.33
CA SER A 116 -14.92 -6.36 2.54
C SER A 116 -14.43 -5.51 3.72
N ILE A 117 -13.89 -4.31 3.47
CA ILE A 117 -13.47 -3.36 4.51
C ILE A 117 -14.68 -2.69 5.21
N GLU A 118 -15.84 -2.63 4.55
CA GLU A 118 -17.05 -2.03 5.14
C GLU A 118 -17.88 -3.04 5.95
N ILE A 119 -17.83 -4.33 5.61
CA ILE A 119 -18.70 -5.37 6.18
C ILE A 119 -18.28 -5.79 7.60
N ASP A 120 -17.01 -5.62 7.99
CA ASP A 120 -16.52 -5.95 9.35
C ASP A 120 -16.96 -4.94 10.43
N SER A 121 -17.81 -3.96 10.06
CA SER A 121 -18.35 -2.93 10.96
C SER A 121 -19.76 -3.23 11.48
N SER A 122 -20.32 -4.42 11.23
CA SER A 122 -21.74 -4.69 11.51
C SER A 122 -22.04 -6.13 11.92
N ASP A 123 -21.34 -6.62 12.95
CA ASP A 123 -21.79 -7.78 13.72
C ASP A 123 -21.98 -7.39 15.20
N ASP A 124 -23.08 -6.68 15.48
CA ASP A 124 -23.70 -6.73 16.82
C ASP A 124 -25.20 -6.42 16.70
N ALA A 125 -25.92 -7.32 16.03
CA ALA A 125 -27.37 -7.31 16.04
C ALA A 125 -27.92 -8.74 16.10
N GLN A 126 -27.66 -9.44 17.22
CA GLN A 126 -28.63 -10.42 17.70
C GLN A 126 -28.46 -10.80 19.18
N LEU A 127 -29.63 -10.83 19.87
CA LEU A 127 -29.99 -11.64 21.05
C LEU A 127 -29.92 -11.00 22.46
N LYS A 128 -31.01 -10.31 22.83
CA LYS A 128 -31.75 -10.49 24.10
C LYS A 128 -33.02 -9.64 24.02
N GLY A 129 -34.24 -10.07 24.32
CA GLY A 129 -34.75 -11.29 24.94
C GLY A 129 -36.18 -10.92 25.33
N SER A 130 -37.14 -11.65 24.79
CA SER A 130 -38.56 -11.63 25.20
C SER A 130 -38.67 -11.95 26.69
N SER A 131 -39.45 -11.16 27.44
CA SER A 131 -40.34 -11.65 28.49
C SER A 131 -41.24 -10.52 28.99
N ASP A 132 -42.53 -10.83 29.07
CA ASP A 132 -43.63 -10.14 29.74
C ASP A 132 -43.26 -9.43 31.06
#